data_AF-A0A2D7C2K1-F1
#
_entry.id   AF-A0A2D7C2K1-F1
#
_cell.length_a   1.000
_cell.length_b   1.000
_cell.length_c   1.000
_cell.angle_alpha   90.00
_cell.angle_beta   90.00
_cell.angle_gamma   90.00
#
_symmetry.space_group_name_H-M   'P 1'
#
loop_
_entity.id
_entity.type
_entity.pdbx_description
1 polymer ?
#
loop_
_entity_poly.entity_id
_entity_poly.type
_entity_poly.pdbx_seq_one_letter_code
_entity_poly.pdbx_strand_id
1 'polypeptide(L)'
;MSNIHNSSIIDSNARISKSAKIGPFCIIGPDVIIGEKVCLISNVSITGKTTIGDNTKIYPFATLGQDPQHADYKGEPSSLIIGENNIIRESVTIHPGTKNGNMKTVIGDNCFFMAGSHVAHDCKVFNNVILTNSAALGGHVTVEEFAIIGGLSGIHQYVRI
;
A
#
# COMPACT_ATOMS: atom_id res chain seq x y z
N MET A 1 13.35 -17.51 -17.57
CA MET A 1 12.98 -17.83 -16.18
C MET A 1 11.82 -16.92 -15.80
N SER A 2 10.78 -17.45 -15.17
CA SER A 2 9.65 -16.62 -14.71
C SER A 2 10.13 -15.64 -13.63
N ASN A 3 9.77 -14.36 -13.74
CA ASN A 3 10.02 -13.38 -12.67
C ASN A 3 9.02 -13.54 -11.50
N ILE A 4 8.14 -14.53 -11.58
CA ILE A 4 7.12 -14.86 -10.58
C ILE A 4 7.45 -16.24 -10.03
N HIS A 5 7.58 -16.34 -8.71
CA HIS A 5 7.80 -17.59 -8.01
C HIS A 5 6.54 -18.47 -8.02
N ASN A 6 6.70 -19.77 -8.29
CA ASN A 6 5.57 -20.70 -8.50
C ASN A 6 4.70 -20.93 -7.25
N SER A 7 5.18 -20.59 -6.06
CA SER A 7 4.40 -20.71 -4.82
C SER A 7 3.49 -19.51 -4.52
N SER A 8 3.50 -18.49 -5.38
CA SER A 8 2.64 -17.32 -5.24
C SER A 8 1.28 -17.57 -5.89
N ILE A 9 0.22 -17.10 -5.23
CA ILE A 9 -1.15 -17.21 -5.69
C ILE A 9 -1.52 -15.88 -6.34
N ILE A 10 -1.75 -15.90 -7.65
CA ILE A 10 -2.05 -14.71 -8.43
C ILE A 10 -3.35 -14.98 -9.17
N ASP A 11 -4.34 -14.11 -8.95
CA ASP A 11 -5.58 -14.17 -9.70
C ASP A 11 -5.33 -13.92 -11.20
N SER A 12 -6.04 -14.64 -12.06
CA SER A 12 -5.89 -14.52 -13.51
C SER A 12 -6.23 -13.14 -14.08
N ASN A 13 -7.02 -12.34 -13.36
CA ASN A 13 -7.39 -10.98 -13.77
C ASN A 13 -6.37 -9.92 -13.36
N ALA A 14 -5.41 -10.26 -12.49
CA ALA A 14 -4.38 -9.32 -12.06
C ALA A 14 -3.54 -8.86 -13.25
N ARG A 15 -3.24 -7.56 -13.29
CA ARG A 15 -2.46 -6.94 -14.38
C ARG A 15 -1.04 -6.68 -13.89
N ILE A 16 -0.11 -7.56 -14.25
CA ILE A 16 1.28 -7.51 -13.77
C ILE A 16 2.22 -7.24 -14.94
N SER A 17 3.09 -6.24 -14.80
CA SER A 17 4.14 -5.99 -15.78
C SER A 17 5.12 -7.17 -15.91
N LYS A 18 5.59 -7.43 -17.13
CA LYS A 18 6.57 -8.49 -17.42
C LYS A 18 7.90 -8.31 -16.67
N SER A 19 8.25 -7.07 -16.33
CA SER A 19 9.48 -6.72 -15.61
C SER A 19 9.35 -6.79 -14.09
N ALA A 20 8.13 -6.96 -13.55
CA ALA A 20 7.91 -7.10 -12.12
C ALA A 20 8.47 -8.43 -11.60
N LYS A 21 8.98 -8.42 -10.37
CA LYS A 21 9.54 -9.58 -9.67
C LYS A 21 8.68 -9.92 -8.47
N ILE A 22 8.07 -11.10 -8.48
CA ILE A 22 7.19 -11.58 -7.42
C ILE A 22 7.84 -12.80 -6.77
N GLY A 23 8.34 -12.63 -5.55
CA GLY A 23 8.94 -13.73 -4.79
C GLY A 23 7.89 -14.67 -4.18
N PRO A 24 8.31 -15.64 -3.36
CA PRO A 24 7.47 -16.76 -2.93
C PRO A 24 6.32 -16.36 -2.02
N PHE A 25 5.22 -17.11 -2.09
CA PHE A 25 4.07 -17.00 -1.18
C PHE A 25 3.39 -15.63 -1.17
N CYS A 26 3.49 -14.87 -2.25
CA CYS A 26 2.71 -13.65 -2.41
C CYS A 26 1.27 -14.00 -2.81
N ILE A 27 0.32 -13.17 -2.40
CA ILE A 27 -1.09 -13.26 -2.78
C ILE A 27 -1.47 -11.99 -3.51
N ILE A 28 -1.98 -12.11 -4.75
CA ILE A 28 -2.37 -10.98 -5.60
C ILE A 28 -3.80 -11.18 -6.09
N GLY A 29 -4.69 -10.24 -5.73
CA GLY A 29 -6.12 -10.28 -6.09
C GLY A 29 -6.45 -9.87 -7.53
N PRO A 30 -7.71 -10.04 -7.96
CA PRO A 30 -8.15 -9.87 -9.35
C PRO A 30 -8.01 -8.44 -9.88
N ASP A 31 -8.25 -7.42 -9.04
CA ASP A 31 -8.27 -6.01 -9.46
C ASP A 31 -6.92 -5.30 -9.21
N VAL A 32 -5.85 -6.07 -8.98
CA VAL A 32 -4.53 -5.51 -8.69
C VAL A 32 -3.78 -5.20 -9.98
N ILE A 33 -3.17 -4.01 -10.02
CA ILE A 33 -2.29 -3.55 -11.10
C ILE A 33 -0.88 -3.34 -10.53
N ILE A 34 0.11 -4.00 -11.13
CA ILE A 34 1.53 -3.92 -10.74
C ILE A 34 2.35 -3.37 -11.91
N GLY A 35 2.98 -2.22 -11.67
CA GLY A 35 3.85 -1.51 -12.59
C GLY A 35 5.17 -2.21 -12.91
N GLU A 36 5.99 -1.56 -13.71
CA GLU A 36 7.30 -2.06 -14.14
C GLU A 36 8.29 -2.14 -12.98
N LYS A 37 9.15 -3.17 -13.01
CA LYS A 37 10.27 -3.33 -12.06
C LYS A 37 9.87 -3.33 -10.57
N VAL A 38 8.57 -3.42 -10.27
CA VAL A 38 8.08 -3.63 -8.90
C VAL A 38 8.65 -4.94 -8.37
N CYS A 39 9.07 -4.94 -7.11
CA CYS A 39 9.66 -6.11 -6.46
C CYS A 39 8.90 -6.45 -5.18
N LEU A 40 8.17 -7.56 -5.20
CA LEU A 40 7.57 -8.17 -4.01
C LEU A 40 8.52 -9.25 -3.49
N ILE A 41 8.95 -9.17 -2.24
CA ILE A 41 10.00 -10.04 -1.69
C ILE A 41 9.49 -11.45 -1.38
N SER A 42 8.61 -11.61 -0.41
CA SER A 42 7.93 -12.87 -0.10
C SER A 42 6.75 -12.56 0.81
N ASN A 43 5.72 -13.40 0.85
CA ASN A 43 4.60 -13.22 1.80
C ASN A 43 3.95 -11.83 1.75
N VAL A 44 3.90 -11.18 0.59
CA VAL A 44 3.19 -9.91 0.39
C VAL A 44 1.76 -10.21 -0.01
N SER A 45 0.79 -9.54 0.59
CA SER A 45 -0.63 -9.65 0.24
C SER A 45 -1.13 -8.34 -0.35
N ILE A 46 -1.60 -8.37 -1.60
CA ILE A 46 -2.18 -7.22 -2.31
C ILE A 46 -3.55 -7.62 -2.85
N THR A 47 -4.59 -6.92 -2.42
CA THR A 47 -5.99 -7.20 -2.80
C THR A 47 -6.75 -5.93 -3.13
N GLY A 48 -8.06 -6.05 -3.40
CA GLY A 48 -8.91 -4.92 -3.72
C GLY A 48 -8.49 -4.22 -5.02
N LYS A 49 -9.06 -3.04 -5.25
CA LYS A 49 -8.70 -2.18 -6.40
C LYS A 49 -7.41 -1.43 -6.09
N THR A 50 -6.29 -2.12 -6.21
CA THR A 50 -4.97 -1.62 -5.82
C THR A 50 -4.06 -1.44 -7.02
N THR A 51 -3.49 -0.25 -7.16
CA THR A 51 -2.46 0.05 -8.16
C THR A 51 -1.13 0.33 -7.47
N ILE A 52 -0.07 -0.34 -7.92
CA ILE A 52 1.31 -0.14 -7.47
C ILE A 52 2.14 0.40 -8.63
N GLY A 53 2.68 1.61 -8.45
CA GLY A 53 3.56 2.27 -9.43
C GLY A 53 4.94 1.64 -9.53
N ASP A 54 5.63 2.02 -10.60
CA ASP A 54 6.90 1.44 -11.04
C ASP A 54 8.01 1.52 -9.98
N ASN A 55 8.97 0.59 -10.06
CA ASN A 55 10.15 0.50 -9.20
C ASN A 55 9.88 0.41 -7.68
N THR A 56 8.62 0.26 -7.25
CA THR A 56 8.27 0.10 -5.85
C THR A 56 8.73 -1.25 -5.32
N LYS A 57 9.31 -1.26 -4.11
CA LYS A 57 9.80 -2.47 -3.44
C LYS A 57 9.00 -2.74 -2.16
N ILE A 58 8.45 -3.95 -2.06
CA ILE A 58 7.53 -4.33 -0.98
C ILE A 58 8.08 -5.57 -0.26
N TYR A 59 8.28 -5.41 1.05
CA TYR A 59 8.91 -6.38 1.92
C TYR A 59 7.89 -7.30 2.61
N PRO A 60 8.35 -8.40 3.24
CA PRO A 60 7.44 -9.45 3.69
C PRO A 60 6.36 -9.02 4.68
N PHE A 61 5.20 -9.67 4.56
CA PHE A 61 4.03 -9.46 5.41
C PHE A 61 3.36 -8.08 5.27
N ALA A 62 3.80 -7.26 4.32
CA ALA A 62 3.04 -6.08 3.94
C ALA A 62 1.67 -6.48 3.38
N THR A 63 0.63 -5.78 3.83
CA THR A 63 -0.78 -6.05 3.50
C THR A 63 -1.41 -4.78 2.94
N LEU A 64 -1.70 -4.79 1.64
CA LEU A 64 -2.08 -3.60 0.88
C LEU A 64 -3.44 -3.82 0.21
N GLY A 65 -4.35 -2.86 0.37
CA GLY A 65 -5.65 -2.89 -0.31
C GLY A 65 -6.68 -3.84 0.31
N GLN A 66 -6.43 -4.33 1.53
CA GLN A 66 -7.44 -5.00 2.34
C GLN A 66 -8.49 -4.01 2.85
N ASP A 67 -9.68 -4.51 3.14
CA ASP A 67 -10.82 -3.70 3.58
C ASP A 67 -10.46 -2.68 4.67
N PRO A 68 -11.00 -1.44 4.61
CA PRO A 68 -10.85 -0.45 5.66
C PRO A 68 -11.29 -0.95 7.04
N GLN A 69 -10.56 -0.56 8.07
CA GLN A 69 -10.95 -0.77 9.47
C GLN A 69 -11.98 0.29 9.92
N HIS A 70 -13.07 0.43 9.17
CA HIS A 70 -14.14 1.39 9.41
C HIS A 70 -15.46 0.66 9.63
N ALA A 71 -16.16 0.92 10.74
CA ALA A 71 -17.36 0.17 11.14
C ALA A 71 -18.48 0.21 10.10
N ASP A 72 -18.61 1.31 9.36
CA ASP A 72 -19.64 1.47 8.32
C ASP A 72 -19.22 1.02 6.92
N TYR A 73 -18.02 0.45 6.75
CA TYR A 73 -17.59 -0.07 5.44
C TYR A 73 -18.44 -1.28 5.06
N LYS A 74 -18.97 -1.30 3.83
CA LYS A 74 -19.92 -2.33 3.36
C LYS A 74 -19.45 -3.03 2.08
N GLY A 75 -18.14 -3.04 1.82
CA GLY A 75 -17.59 -3.60 0.59
C GLY A 75 -17.76 -2.67 -0.61
N GLU A 76 -17.87 -1.36 -0.39
CA GLU A 76 -17.86 -0.40 -1.49
C GLU A 76 -16.59 -0.53 -2.34
N PRO A 77 -16.64 -0.24 -3.66
CA PRO A 77 -15.54 -0.48 -4.58
C PRO A 77 -14.46 0.62 -4.49
N SER A 78 -13.93 0.87 -3.30
CA SER A 78 -12.88 1.86 -3.06
C SER A 78 -11.52 1.35 -3.55
N SER A 79 -10.59 2.28 -3.72
CA SER A 79 -9.28 1.99 -4.33
C SER A 79 -8.10 2.41 -3.47
N LEU A 80 -6.98 1.73 -3.67
CA LEU A 80 -5.67 2.14 -3.18
C LEU A 80 -4.76 2.44 -4.37
N ILE A 81 -4.16 3.62 -4.37
CA ILE A 81 -3.22 4.04 -5.42
C ILE A 81 -1.88 4.34 -4.74
N ILE A 82 -0.84 3.61 -5.13
CA ILE A 82 0.53 3.82 -4.67
C ILE A 82 1.38 4.21 -5.87
N GLY A 83 2.10 5.32 -5.76
CA GLY A 83 3.00 5.83 -6.78
C GLY A 83 4.28 5.01 -6.95
N GLU A 84 5.30 5.66 -7.49
CA GLU A 84 6.54 5.04 -7.92
C GLU A 84 7.65 5.13 -6.87
N ASN A 85 8.67 4.26 -7.02
CA ASN A 85 9.91 4.31 -6.26
C ASN A 85 9.72 4.23 -4.73
N ASN A 86 8.60 3.65 -4.28
CA ASN A 86 8.30 3.52 -2.86
C ASN A 86 9.05 2.34 -2.24
N ILE A 87 9.44 2.47 -0.97
CA ILE A 87 9.95 1.36 -0.17
C ILE A 87 8.94 1.08 0.95
N ILE A 88 8.31 -0.09 0.88
CA ILE A 88 7.30 -0.54 1.83
C ILE A 88 7.87 -1.71 2.61
N ARG A 89 8.21 -1.48 3.88
CA ARG A 89 8.87 -2.46 4.76
C ARG A 89 7.90 -3.51 5.31
N GLU A 90 8.44 -4.36 6.15
CA GLU A 90 7.77 -5.53 6.70
C GLU A 90 6.52 -5.13 7.49
N SER A 91 5.45 -5.91 7.37
CA SER A 91 4.22 -5.73 8.13
C SER A 91 3.56 -4.34 8.00
N VAL A 92 3.89 -3.58 6.95
CA VAL A 92 3.18 -2.32 6.65
C VAL A 92 1.76 -2.62 6.19
N THR A 93 0.80 -1.82 6.66
CA THR A 93 -0.61 -1.92 6.27
C THR A 93 -1.08 -0.63 5.61
N ILE A 94 -1.73 -0.72 4.46
CA ILE A 94 -2.30 0.42 3.74
C ILE A 94 -3.68 0.03 3.21
N HIS A 95 -4.71 0.75 3.64
CA HIS A 95 -6.11 0.44 3.32
C HIS A 95 -6.67 1.40 2.26
N PRO A 96 -7.61 0.96 1.41
CA PRO A 96 -8.28 1.83 0.45
C PRO A 96 -9.22 2.81 1.16
N GLY A 97 -9.87 3.70 0.40
CA GLY A 97 -10.81 4.66 1.00
C GLY A 97 -12.16 4.06 1.41
N THR A 98 -13.07 4.93 1.80
CA THR A 98 -14.45 4.58 2.15
C THR A 98 -15.44 5.49 1.41
N LYS A 99 -16.71 5.09 1.37
CA LYS A 99 -17.80 5.87 0.75
C LYS A 99 -18.02 7.23 1.41
N ASN A 100 -17.75 7.33 2.71
CA ASN A 100 -17.89 8.58 3.46
C ASN A 100 -16.67 9.50 3.33
N GLY A 101 -15.59 9.02 2.69
CA GLY A 101 -14.40 9.78 2.38
C GLY A 101 -14.26 10.08 0.90
N ASN A 102 -13.09 9.76 0.36
CA ASN A 102 -12.75 10.03 -1.04
C ASN A 102 -12.90 8.79 -1.92
N MET A 103 -13.39 7.65 -1.38
CA MET A 103 -13.38 6.34 -2.04
C MET A 103 -11.98 5.87 -2.45
N LYS A 104 -10.93 6.56 -2.01
CA LYS A 104 -9.54 6.22 -2.34
C LYS A 104 -8.55 6.69 -1.29
N THR A 105 -7.54 5.87 -1.08
CA THR A 105 -6.28 6.25 -0.41
C THR A 105 -5.21 6.43 -1.48
N VAL A 106 -4.40 7.49 -1.35
CA VAL A 106 -3.36 7.84 -2.33
C VAL A 106 -2.02 8.01 -1.63
N ILE A 107 -1.02 7.29 -2.12
CA ILE A 107 0.39 7.42 -1.76
C ILE A 107 1.14 7.93 -2.99
N GLY A 108 1.93 8.99 -2.82
CA GLY A 108 2.81 9.55 -3.85
C GLY A 108 4.05 8.72 -4.11
N ASP A 109 5.10 9.39 -4.55
CA ASP A 109 6.35 8.79 -5.00
C ASP A 109 7.48 8.95 -3.98
N ASN A 110 8.47 8.05 -4.05
CA ASN A 110 9.71 8.11 -3.25
C ASN A 110 9.47 8.10 -1.73
N CYS A 111 8.36 7.52 -1.27
CA CYS A 111 8.09 7.41 0.15
C CYS A 111 8.77 6.18 0.77
N PHE A 112 9.09 6.28 2.06
CA PHE A 112 9.67 5.19 2.82
C PHE A 112 8.82 4.87 4.04
N PHE A 113 8.15 3.72 3.98
CA PHE A 113 7.32 3.18 5.06
C PHE A 113 8.12 2.10 5.77
N MET A 114 8.57 2.38 6.99
CA MET A 114 9.32 1.45 7.81
C MET A 114 8.41 0.40 8.47
N ALA A 115 9.04 -0.64 9.03
CA ALA A 115 8.31 -1.83 9.45
C ALA A 115 7.19 -1.50 10.46
N GLY A 116 6.03 -2.11 10.23
CA GLY A 116 4.84 -1.95 11.07
C GLY A 116 4.09 -0.62 10.92
N SER A 117 4.49 0.28 10.01
CA SER A 117 3.74 1.52 9.82
C SER A 117 2.34 1.26 9.24
N HIS A 118 1.38 2.11 9.59
CA HIS A 118 -0.01 1.98 9.19
C HIS A 118 -0.52 3.23 8.49
N VAL A 119 -1.21 3.04 7.36
CA VAL A 119 -1.97 4.08 6.68
C VAL A 119 -3.43 3.64 6.59
N ALA A 120 -4.29 4.32 7.35
CA ALA A 120 -5.72 4.06 7.34
C ALA A 120 -6.39 4.53 6.04
N HIS A 121 -7.69 4.32 5.96
CA HIS A 121 -8.51 4.69 4.82
C HIS A 121 -8.54 6.19 4.54
N ASP A 122 -8.72 6.54 3.27
CA ASP A 122 -8.92 7.90 2.77
C ASP A 122 -7.74 8.85 2.99
N CYS A 123 -6.57 8.32 3.34
CA CYS A 123 -5.36 9.11 3.51
C CYS A 123 -4.82 9.65 2.18
N LYS A 124 -4.12 10.77 2.26
CA LYS A 124 -3.34 11.37 1.16
C LYS A 124 -1.92 11.59 1.64
N VAL A 125 -1.00 10.73 1.22
CA VAL A 125 0.42 10.84 1.52
C VAL A 125 1.12 11.33 0.27
N PHE A 126 1.73 12.51 0.34
CA PHE A 126 2.46 13.11 -0.78
C PHE A 126 3.89 12.54 -0.90
N ASN A 127 4.67 13.10 -1.82
CA ASN A 127 5.98 12.56 -2.21
C ASN A 127 7.04 12.72 -1.11
N ASN A 128 8.05 11.84 -1.13
CA ASN A 128 9.23 11.89 -0.25
C ASN A 128 8.88 11.83 1.25
N VAL A 129 7.72 11.27 1.61
CA VAL A 129 7.30 11.13 3.00
C VAL A 129 7.98 9.91 3.63
N ILE A 130 8.38 10.05 4.89
CA ILE A 130 8.94 8.94 5.67
C ILE A 130 8.03 8.66 6.86
N LEU A 131 7.47 7.45 6.90
CA LEU A 131 6.85 6.90 8.11
C LEU A 131 7.85 5.94 8.73
N THR A 132 8.36 6.30 9.89
CA THR A 132 9.29 5.44 10.61
C THR A 132 8.55 4.31 11.34
N ASN A 133 9.30 3.43 12.02
CA ASN A 133 8.75 2.19 12.56
C ASN A 133 7.48 2.40 13.40
N SER A 134 6.44 1.66 13.04
CA SER A 134 5.15 1.67 13.72
C SER A 134 4.48 3.05 13.85
N ALA A 135 4.84 4.03 13.01
CA ALA A 135 4.07 5.25 12.85
C ALA A 135 2.70 4.92 12.22
N ALA A 136 1.63 5.49 12.76
CA ALA A 136 0.26 5.18 12.34
C ALA A 136 -0.50 6.45 11.97
N LEU A 137 -1.11 6.45 10.79
CA LEU A 137 -2.05 7.48 10.34
C LEU A 137 -3.48 6.98 10.52
N GLY A 138 -4.29 7.73 11.27
CA GLY A 138 -5.74 7.54 11.33
C GLY A 138 -6.42 7.88 10.00
N GLY A 139 -7.73 7.62 9.90
CA GLY A 139 -8.48 7.85 8.68
C GLY A 139 -8.43 9.31 8.21
N HIS A 140 -8.47 9.53 6.90
CA HIS A 140 -8.53 10.86 6.27
C HIS A 140 -7.32 11.78 6.52
N VAL A 141 -6.20 11.25 7.02
CA VAL A 141 -4.99 12.06 7.27
C VAL A 141 -4.36 12.51 5.95
N THR A 142 -3.90 13.76 5.93
CA THR A 142 -3.07 14.30 4.84
C THR A 142 -1.64 14.53 5.35
N VAL A 143 -0.65 14.02 4.63
CA VAL A 143 0.78 14.21 4.94
C VAL A 143 1.45 14.84 3.74
N GLU A 144 1.91 16.08 3.88
CA GLU A 144 2.56 16.84 2.80
C GLU A 144 3.99 16.38 2.51
N GLU A 145 4.53 16.87 1.39
CA GLU A 145 5.81 16.43 0.85
C GLU A 145 6.96 16.58 1.86
N PHE A 146 7.90 15.64 1.86
CA PHE A 146 9.10 15.63 2.72
C PHE A 146 8.85 15.52 4.23
N ALA A 147 7.60 15.35 4.68
CA ALA A 147 7.32 15.15 6.09
C ALA A 147 7.91 13.82 6.62
N ILE A 148 8.36 13.85 7.87
CA ILE A 148 8.89 12.68 8.58
C ILE A 148 8.04 12.45 9.82
N ILE A 149 7.41 11.29 9.90
CA ILE A 149 6.64 10.86 11.07
C ILE A 149 7.50 9.91 11.90
N GLY A 150 7.86 10.37 13.10
CA GLY A 150 8.69 9.64 14.05
C GLY A 150 8.06 8.35 14.56
N GLY A 151 8.90 7.46 15.10
CA GLY A 151 8.49 6.09 15.37
C GLY A 151 7.44 6.04 16.47
N LEU A 152 6.54 5.06 16.39
CA LEU A 152 5.43 4.88 17.36
C LEU A 152 4.49 6.10 17.47
N SER A 153 4.57 7.08 16.56
CA SER A 153 3.68 8.24 16.57
C SER A 153 2.32 7.85 16.02
N GLY A 154 1.26 8.30 16.70
CA GLY A 154 -0.12 8.16 16.24
C GLY A 154 -0.67 9.51 15.76
N ILE A 155 -1.09 9.58 14.51
CA ILE A 155 -1.73 10.76 13.93
C ILE A 155 -3.24 10.53 13.93
N HIS A 156 -3.96 11.37 14.67
CA HIS A 156 -5.41 11.24 14.78
C HIS A 156 -6.10 11.50 13.42
N GLN A 157 -7.29 10.92 13.23
CA GLN A 157 -8.07 11.08 12.00
C GLN A 157 -8.29 12.56 11.64
N TYR A 158 -8.36 12.84 10.33
CA TYR A 158 -8.53 14.17 9.71
C TYR A 158 -7.40 15.19 9.94
N VAL A 159 -6.30 14.81 10.60
CA VAL A 159 -5.14 15.70 10.77
C VAL A 159 -4.43 15.92 9.43
N ARG A 160 -3.87 17.12 9.29
CA ARG A 160 -2.97 17.50 8.20
C ARG A 160 -1.60 17.84 8.77
N ILE A 161 -0.56 17.25 8.19
CA ILE A 161 0.85 17.45 8.53
C ILE A 161 1.55 18.06 7.33
#